data_AF-A0A3B8PYX3-F1
#
_entry.id   AF-A0A3B8PYX3-F1
#
_cell.length_a   1.000
_cell.length_b   1.000
_cell.length_c   1.000
_cell.angle_alpha   90.00
_cell.angle_beta   90.00
_cell.angle_gamma   90.00
#
_symmetry.space_group_name_H-M   'P 1'
#
loop_
_entity.id
_entity.type
_entity.pdbx_description
1 polymer ?
#
loop_
_entity_poly.entity_id
_entity_poly.type
_entity_poly.pdbx_seq_one_letter_code
_entity_poly.pdbx_strand_id
1 'polypeptide(L)' 'MKNSHNPPEWLCADVTEFIQAIDIEFQRREFGDELARVNQLPLADRCRYVHEITDHALLHGVNLDHEPVGVTR' A
#
# COMPACT_ATOMS: atom_id res chain seq x y z
N MET A 1 -6.69 24.29 -19.11
CA MET A 1 -5.32 24.00 -19.61
C MET A 1 -5.08 22.51 -19.45
N LYS A 2 -4.77 21.79 -20.53
CA LYS A 2 -4.34 20.39 -20.42
C LYS A 2 -2.89 20.42 -19.96
N ASN A 3 -2.61 20.02 -18.72
CA ASN A 3 -1.22 19.77 -18.30
C ASN A 3 -0.75 18.54 -19.08
N SER A 4 -0.10 18.74 -20.22
CA SER A 4 0.71 17.69 -20.82
C SER A 4 1.94 17.53 -19.93
N HIS A 5 1.81 16.75 -18.85
CA HIS A 5 2.94 16.31 -18.06
C HIS A 5 3.69 15.27 -18.88
N ASN A 6 4.50 15.75 -19.83
CA ASN A 6 5.56 14.90 -20.34
C ASN A 6 6.47 14.60 -19.15
N PRO A 7 6.73 13.30 -18.87
CA PRO A 7 7.70 12.95 -17.84
C PRO A 7 9.05 13.59 -18.18
N PRO A 8 9.80 14.01 -17.16
CA PRO A 8 11.11 14.60 -17.39
C PRO A 8 12.05 13.58 -18.05
N GLU A 9 12.98 14.05 -18.88
CA GLU A 9 13.86 13.19 -19.70
C GLU A 9 14.70 12.20 -18.87
N TRP A 10 15.00 12.54 -17.62
CA TRP A 10 15.74 11.68 -16.70
C TRP A 10 14.91 10.53 -16.13
N LEU A 11 13.57 10.56 -16.25
CA LEU A 11 12.68 9.51 -15.76
C LEU A 11 12.53 8.42 -16.83
N CYS A 12 13.64 7.75 -17.14
CA CYS A 12 13.64 6.56 -17.98
C CYS A 12 13.14 5.32 -17.20
N ALA A 13 13.02 4.19 -17.90
CA ALA A 13 12.58 2.92 -17.31
C ALA A 13 13.47 2.50 -16.13
N ASP A 14 14.79 2.53 -16.29
CA ASP A 14 15.74 2.12 -15.25
C ASP A 14 15.60 2.95 -13.97
N VAL A 15 15.39 4.27 -14.11
CA VAL A 15 15.18 5.17 -12.96
C VAL A 15 13.83 4.90 -12.31
N THR A 16 12.81 4.59 -13.11
CA THR A 16 11.48 4.22 -12.59
C THR A 16 11.54 2.93 -11.78
N GLU A 17 12.21 1.90 -12.30
CA GLU A 17 12.42 0.64 -11.60
C GLU A 17 13.21 0.83 -10.30
N PHE A 18 14.26 1.68 -10.34
CA PHE A 18 15.03 2.01 -9.15
C PHE A 18 14.19 2.70 -8.06
N ILE A 19 13.36 3.68 -8.45
CA ILE A 19 12.45 4.37 -7.51
C ILE A 19 11.43 3.38 -6.93
N GLN A 20 10.86 2.49 -7.75
CA GLN A 20 9.94 1.45 -7.28
C GLN A 20 10.60 0.49 -6.29
N ALA A 21 11.86 0.11 -6.53
CA ALA A 21 12.60 -0.75 -5.62
C ALA A 21 12.85 -0.07 -4.26
N ILE A 22 13.16 1.24 -4.24
CA ILE A 22 13.30 2.01 -3.00
C ILE A 22 11.97 2.05 -2.24
N ASP A 23 10.86 2.34 -2.92
CA ASP A 23 9.53 2.42 -2.30
C ASP A 23 9.11 1.06 -1.69
N ILE A 24 9.33 -0.04 -2.42
CA ILE A 24 9.06 -1.39 -1.92
C ILE A 24 9.90 -1.68 -0.66
N GLU A 25 11.21 -1.39 -0.69
CA GLU A 25 12.08 -1.64 0.47
C GLU A 25 11.70 -0.78 1.68
N PHE A 26 11.31 0.48 1.45
CA PHE A 26 10.77 1.33 2.51
C PHE A 26 9.50 0.72 3.12
N GLN A 27 8.55 0.30 2.27
CA GLN A 27 7.30 -0.30 2.74
C GLN A 27 7.54 -1.58 3.55
N ARG A 28 8.50 -2.41 3.15
CA ARG A 28 8.87 -3.62 3.89
C ARG A 28 9.41 -3.31 5.28
N ARG A 29 10.24 -2.26 5.41
CA ARG A 29 10.84 -1.86 6.70
C ARG A 29 9.82 -1.27 7.66
N GLU A 30 8.94 -0.40 7.16
CA GLU A 30 7.99 0.33 8.01
C GLU A 30 6.73 -0.49 8.33
N PHE A 31 6.25 -1.29 7.38
CA PHE A 31 4.94 -1.96 7.45
C PHE A 31 5.03 -3.49 7.39
N GLY A 32 6.21 -4.04 7.12
CA GLY A 32 6.42 -5.48 6.96
C GLY A 32 6.16 -5.99 5.54
N ASP A 33 6.58 -7.23 5.30
CA ASP A 33 6.57 -7.85 3.96
C ASP A 33 5.15 -7.97 3.36
N GLU A 34 4.15 -8.25 4.19
CA GLU A 34 2.78 -8.49 3.71
C GLU A 34 2.11 -7.21 3.21
N LEU A 35 2.24 -6.09 3.94
CA LEU A 35 1.69 -4.82 3.49
C LEU A 35 2.44 -4.27 2.28
N ALA A 36 3.76 -4.47 2.22
CA ALA A 36 4.54 -4.14 1.03
C ALA A 36 4.06 -4.92 -0.21
N ARG A 37 3.78 -6.22 -0.06
CA ARG A 37 3.22 -7.05 -1.14
C ARG A 37 1.84 -6.57 -1.56
N VAL A 38 0.94 -6.29 -0.61
CA VAL A 38 -0.43 -5.84 -0.88
C VAL A 38 -0.44 -4.50 -1.60
N ASN A 39 0.45 -3.56 -1.23
CA ASN A 39 0.52 -2.25 -1.86
C ASN A 39 0.85 -2.29 -3.37
N GLN A 40 1.50 -3.36 -3.84
CA GLN A 40 1.81 -3.57 -5.26
C GLN A 40 0.62 -4.15 -6.05
N LEU A 41 -0.45 -4.56 -5.38
CA LEU A 41 -1.63 -5.10 -6.05
C LEU A 41 -2.45 -3.98 -6.73
N PRO A 42 -3.21 -4.30 -7.80
CA PRO A 42 -4.23 -3.42 -8.34
C PRO A 42 -5.19 -2.94 -7.25
N LEU A 43 -5.74 -1.73 -7.41
CA LEU A 43 -6.64 -1.13 -6.40
C LEU A 43 -7.79 -2.07 -5.98
N ALA A 44 -8.44 -2.73 -6.94
CA ALA A 44 -9.54 -3.65 -6.66
C ALA A 44 -9.11 -4.82 -5.76
N ASP A 45 -7.91 -5.36 -5.98
CA ASP A 45 -7.37 -6.48 -5.21
C ASP A 45 -6.93 -6.05 -3.81
N ARG A 46 -6.40 -4.82 -3.67
CA ARG A 46 -6.12 -4.22 -2.35
C ARG A 46 -7.39 -4.07 -1.52
N CYS A 47 -8.45 -3.53 -2.12
CA CYS A 47 -9.75 -3.41 -1.45
C CYS A 47 -10.28 -4.79 -1.03
N ARG A 48 -10.23 -5.78 -1.94
CA ARG A 48 -10.65 -7.15 -1.63
C ARG A 48 -9.88 -7.73 -0.44
N TYR A 49 -8.57 -7.59 -0.42
CA TYR A 49 -7.73 -8.06 0.69
C TYR A 49 -8.13 -7.45 2.04
N VAL A 50 -8.37 -6.13 2.09
CA VAL A 50 -8.82 -5.45 3.33
C VAL A 50 -10.19 -5.96 3.79
N HIS A 51 -11.12 -6.17 2.86
CA HIS A 51 -12.42 -6.75 3.16
C HIS A 51 -12.29 -8.16 3.74
N GLU A 52 -11.49 -9.04 3.12
CA GLU A 52 -11.27 -10.40 3.60
C GLU A 52 -10.71 -10.44 5.04
N ILE A 53 -9.74 -9.58 5.36
CA ILE A 53 -9.20 -9.50 6.73
C ILE A 53 -10.24 -8.99 7.72
N THR A 54 -11.02 -7.98 7.31
CA THR A 54 -12.04 -7.38 8.18
C THR A 54 -13.16 -8.38 8.47
N ASP A 55 -13.66 -9.06 7.43
CA ASP A 55 -14.69 -10.10 7.53
C ASP A 55 -14.19 -11.26 8.41
N HIS A 56 -12.95 -11.70 8.22
CA HIS A 56 -12.33 -12.71 9.06
C HIS A 56 -12.24 -12.26 10.53
N ALA A 57 -11.78 -11.04 10.79
CA ALA A 57 -11.71 -10.48 12.15
C ALA A 57 -13.10 -10.43 12.82
N LEU A 58 -14.13 -9.99 12.08
CA LEU A 58 -15.51 -9.96 12.55
C LEU A 58 -16.05 -11.36 12.86
N LEU A 59 -15.81 -12.34 11.99
CA LEU A 59 -16.19 -13.73 12.20
C LEU A 59 -15.58 -14.33 13.47
N HIS A 60 -14.36 -13.89 13.82
CA HIS A 60 -13.65 -14.32 15.02
C HIS A 60 -13.92 -13.44 16.25
N GLY A 61 -14.90 -12.53 16.18
CA GLY A 61 -15.34 -11.72 17.32
C GLY A 61 -14.34 -10.64 17.74
N VAL A 62 -13.45 -10.22 16.84
CA VAL A 62 -12.56 -9.08 17.09
C VAL A 62 -13.42 -7.83 17.26
N ASN A 63 -13.30 -7.18 18.42
CA ASN A 63 -14.01 -5.95 18.69
C ASN A 63 -13.35 -4.79 17.95
N LEU A 64 -14.02 -4.30 16.90
CA LEU A 64 -13.57 -3.15 16.10
C LEU A 64 -13.85 -1.80 16.78
N ASP A 65 -14.59 -1.77 17.89
CA ASP A 65 -14.88 -0.55 18.64
C ASP A 65 -13.69 -0.06 19.48
N HIS A 66 -12.62 -0.87 19.58
CA HIS A 66 -11.41 -0.47 20.28
C HIS A 66 -10.52 0.40 19.38
N GLU A 67 -10.11 1.57 19.88
CA GLU A 67 -9.21 2.44 19.14
C GLU A 67 -7.85 1.73 18.93
N PRO A 68 -7.31 1.69 17.70
CA PRO A 68 -6.06 1.01 17.44
C PRO A 68 -4.92 1.64 18.25
N VAL A 69 -4.24 0.82 19.05
CA VAL A 69 -3.11 1.28 19.87
C VAL A 69 -1.98 1.76 18.94
N GLY A 70 -1.57 3.03 19.07
CA GLY A 70 -0.48 3.63 18.30
C GLY A 70 -0.92 4.51 17.12
N VAL A 71 -2.21 4.63 16.83
CA VAL A 71 -2.74 5.62 15.87
C VAL A 71 -3.13 6.88 16.64
N THR A 72 -2.20 7.84 16.77
CA THR A 72 -2.52 9.18 17.29
C THR A 72 -3.08 10.05 16.17
N ARG A 73 -4.27 10.64 16.39
CA ARG A 73 -4.90 11.63 15.49
C ARG A 73 -4.15 12.96 15.47
#